data_AF-A0A2I1GW89-F1
#
_entry.id   AF-A0A2I1GW89-F1
#
_cell.length_a   1.000
_cell.length_b   1.000
_cell.length_c   1.000
_cell.angle_alpha   90.00
_cell.angle_beta   90.00
_cell.angle_gamma   90.00
#
_symmetry.space_group_name_H-M   'P 1'
#
loop_
_entity.id
_entity.type
_entity.pdbx_description
1 polymer ?
#
loop_
_entity_poly.entity_id
_entity_poly.type
_entity_poly.pdbx_seq_one_letter_code
_entity_poly.pdbx_strand_id
1 'polypeptide(L)'
;MPDETEEPYIPPPILKRKGFGEKGRPIKVKVNSFEVTTISKYDKFLKYNIEIDPADKNIEAVVNPIYKNTEAAVNPTDKNIDSAIKRERSDYGKNIRRRVLKEIGLKYEDWFQGVVIAYDGGSALYTTDYLGFEDLNDSNPTVKEVEINIKDIQNLDGDSTRYKVKINRLDAVIKLTQLEKYIKGEEFEWEFFSDEAFNVLNALIHKVGTESERYIQSGKSSIYDKGKKKI
;
A
#
# COMPACT_ATOMS: atom_id res chain seq x y z
N MET A 1 19.15 -6.64 -32.29
CA MET A 1 18.53 -5.39 -32.80
C MET A 1 17.14 -5.36 -32.20
N PRO A 2 16.79 -4.35 -31.38
CA PRO A 2 15.43 -4.21 -30.91
C PRO A 2 14.54 -3.79 -32.08
N ASP A 3 13.34 -4.36 -32.12
CA ASP A 3 12.32 -4.14 -33.14
C ASP A 3 11.70 -2.74 -32.90
N GLU A 4 12.05 -1.76 -33.75
CA GLU A 4 11.60 -0.36 -33.65
C GLU A 4 10.24 -0.12 -34.34
N THR A 5 9.29 -1.06 -34.25
CA THR A 5 7.99 -0.94 -34.95
C THR A 5 6.74 -1.01 -34.08
N GLU A 6 6.86 -0.87 -32.75
CA GLU A 6 5.67 -0.60 -31.93
C GLU A 6 5.28 0.87 -32.05
N GLU A 7 4.19 1.13 -32.78
CA GLU A 7 3.53 2.44 -32.75
C GLU A 7 3.23 2.82 -31.29
N PRO A 8 3.49 4.08 -30.88
CA PRO A 8 3.25 4.50 -29.51
C PRO A 8 1.77 4.29 -29.17
N TYR A 9 1.49 3.54 -28.10
CA TYR A 9 0.13 3.35 -27.61
C TYR A 9 -0.51 4.70 -27.27
N ILE A 10 -1.54 5.09 -28.02
CA ILE A 10 -2.34 6.27 -27.71
C ILE A 10 -3.55 5.80 -26.91
N PRO A 11 -3.65 6.14 -25.60
CA PRO A 11 -4.81 5.76 -24.80
C PRO A 11 -6.08 6.40 -25.39
N PRO A 12 -7.22 5.69 -25.39
CA PRO A 12 -8.46 6.23 -25.90
C PRO A 12 -8.87 7.48 -25.08
N PRO A 13 -9.41 8.52 -25.74
CA PRO A 13 -9.79 9.75 -25.06
C PRO A 13 -10.91 9.49 -24.05
N ILE A 14 -10.80 10.12 -22.87
CA ILE A 14 -11.84 10.03 -21.84
C ILE A 14 -13.05 10.82 -22.29
N LEU A 15 -14.18 10.13 -22.49
CA LEU A 15 -15.45 10.76 -22.82
C LEU A 15 -15.97 11.53 -21.59
N LYS A 16 -15.99 12.86 -21.67
CA LYS A 16 -16.60 13.70 -20.64
C LYS A 16 -18.12 13.55 -20.66
N ARG A 17 -18.75 13.58 -19.47
CA ARG A 17 -20.21 13.55 -19.32
C ARG A 17 -20.80 14.80 -20.00
N LYS A 18 -21.69 14.61 -20.97
CA LYS A 18 -22.34 15.72 -21.73
C LYS A 18 -23.43 16.46 -20.95
N GLY A 19 -24.00 15.85 -19.92
CA GLY A 19 -25.08 16.40 -19.11
C GLY A 19 -25.66 15.39 -18.13
N PHE A 20 -26.70 15.79 -17.40
CA PHE A 20 -27.44 14.93 -16.45
C PHE A 20 -28.81 14.57 -17.04
N GLY A 21 -29.34 13.40 -16.69
CA GLY A 21 -30.67 12.98 -17.16
C GLY A 21 -31.79 13.76 -16.47
N GLU A 22 -32.77 14.22 -17.26
CA GLU A 22 -33.88 15.06 -16.76
C GLU A 22 -35.23 14.31 -16.70
N LYS A 23 -35.33 13.14 -17.35
CA LYS A 23 -36.57 12.36 -17.43
C LYS A 23 -36.68 11.37 -16.28
N GLY A 24 -37.87 11.30 -15.68
CA GLY A 24 -38.20 10.37 -14.61
C GLY A 24 -38.74 11.08 -13.37
N ARG A 25 -39.43 10.32 -12.49
CA ARG A 25 -39.92 10.86 -11.23
C ARG A 25 -38.76 10.98 -10.24
N PRO A 26 -38.51 12.15 -9.61
CA PRO A 26 -37.49 12.29 -8.59
C PRO A 26 -37.76 11.38 -7.39
N ILE A 27 -36.70 10.75 -6.89
CA ILE A 27 -36.73 9.92 -5.67
C ILE A 27 -35.63 10.37 -4.70
N LYS A 28 -35.90 10.29 -3.40
CA LYS A 28 -34.88 10.50 -2.37
C LYS A 28 -34.24 9.17 -2.03
N VAL A 29 -32.92 9.08 -2.14
CA VAL A 29 -32.15 7.87 -1.84
C VAL A 29 -31.11 8.15 -0.76
N LYS A 30 -30.77 7.13 0.01
CA LYS A 30 -29.58 7.12 0.84
C LYS A 30 -28.53 6.26 0.14
N VAL A 31 -27.29 6.71 0.16
CA VAL A 31 -26.14 5.99 -0.42
C VAL A 31 -25.13 5.70 0.68
N ASN A 32 -24.32 4.66 0.48
CA ASN A 32 -23.19 4.31 1.35
C ASN A 32 -21.93 5.10 1.00
N SER A 33 -22.09 6.34 0.56
CA SER A 33 -21.01 7.28 0.26
C SER A 33 -21.03 8.37 1.33
N PHE A 34 -19.88 8.57 1.97
CA PHE A 34 -19.70 9.58 3.01
C PHE A 34 -18.81 10.68 2.43
N GLU A 35 -19.29 11.91 2.50
CA GLU A 35 -18.53 13.06 2.01
C GLU A 35 -17.30 13.29 2.89
N VAL A 36 -16.14 13.39 2.26
CA VAL A 36 -14.88 13.73 2.91
C VAL A 36 -14.67 15.24 2.72
N THR A 37 -14.93 16.02 3.76
CA THR A 37 -14.83 17.49 3.71
C THR A 37 -13.40 18.01 3.84
N THR A 38 -12.50 17.20 4.39
CA THR A 38 -11.07 17.51 4.51
C THR A 38 -10.29 16.25 4.22
N ILE A 39 -9.47 16.28 3.17
CA ILE A 39 -8.70 15.11 2.70
C ILE A 39 -7.71 14.64 3.77
N SER A 40 -7.00 15.58 4.38
CA SER A 40 -6.04 15.33 5.46
C SER A 40 -5.74 16.64 6.19
N LYS A 41 -5.42 16.56 7.49
CA LYS A 41 -4.84 17.69 8.23
C LYS A 41 -3.42 18.04 7.78
N TYR A 42 -2.75 17.12 7.08
CA TYR A 42 -1.43 17.29 6.50
C TYR A 42 -1.54 17.39 4.99
N ASP A 43 -0.96 18.42 4.40
CA ASP A 43 -0.92 18.58 2.95
C ASP A 43 0.29 17.90 2.32
N LYS A 44 1.46 17.99 2.95
CA LYS A 44 2.74 17.57 2.37
C LYS A 44 3.21 16.23 2.94
N PHE A 45 3.71 15.38 2.04
CA PHE A 45 4.35 14.12 2.36
C PHE A 45 5.65 13.96 1.59
N LEU A 46 6.69 13.45 2.25
CA LEU A 46 7.95 13.04 1.66
C LEU A 46 7.88 11.57 1.29
N LYS A 47 8.45 11.21 0.13
CA LYS A 47 8.48 9.83 -0.35
C LYS A 47 9.81 9.15 -0.04
N TYR A 48 9.71 7.90 0.39
CA TYR A 48 10.81 6.97 0.58
C TYR A 48 10.52 5.69 -0.19
N ASN A 49 11.59 5.05 -0.65
CA ASN A 49 11.55 3.63 -1.00
C ASN A 49 11.83 2.81 0.28
N ILE A 50 11.04 1.78 0.52
CA ILE A 50 11.24 0.81 1.59
C ILE A 50 11.27 -0.60 1.01
N GLU A 51 12.36 -1.31 1.30
CA GLU A 51 12.54 -2.72 0.95
C GLU A 51 12.53 -3.52 2.26
N ILE A 52 11.73 -4.59 2.29
CA ILE A 52 11.58 -5.46 3.47
C ILE A 52 11.64 -6.90 2.99
N ASP A 53 12.76 -7.55 3.29
CA ASP A 53 13.05 -8.91 2.86
C ASP A 53 13.36 -9.79 4.06
N PRO A 54 12.89 -11.06 4.07
CA PRO A 54 13.31 -12.01 5.09
C PRO A 54 14.83 -12.23 4.99
N ALA A 55 15.52 -12.16 6.13
CA ALA A 55 16.96 -12.38 6.21
C ALA A 55 17.33 -13.86 6.04
N ASP A 56 16.42 -14.77 6.41
CA ASP A 56 16.64 -16.20 6.32
C ASP A 56 16.13 -16.72 4.95
N LYS A 57 17.04 -17.30 4.16
CA LYS A 57 16.79 -17.75 2.77
C LYS A 57 15.70 -18.83 2.64
N ASN A 58 15.28 -19.46 3.73
CA ASN A 58 14.30 -20.55 3.74
C ASN A 58 12.84 -20.05 3.83
N ILE A 59 12.59 -18.74 3.80
CA ILE A 59 11.26 -18.12 4.02
C ILE A 59 10.49 -17.84 2.71
N GLU A 60 11.12 -17.92 1.53
CA GLU A 60 10.38 -17.86 0.24
C GLU A 60 9.23 -18.89 0.18
N ALA A 61 9.34 -19.99 0.95
CA ALA A 61 8.29 -20.98 1.13
C ALA A 61 7.17 -20.57 2.11
N VAL A 62 7.42 -19.68 3.08
CA VAL A 62 6.45 -19.28 4.13
C VAL A 62 5.58 -18.09 3.70
N VAL A 63 6.00 -17.31 2.70
CA VAL A 63 5.08 -16.44 1.93
C VAL A 63 4.21 -17.27 0.97
N ASN A 64 4.57 -18.55 0.75
CA ASN A 64 3.87 -19.54 -0.08
C ASN A 64 3.32 -20.77 0.70
N PRO A 65 2.69 -20.66 1.89
CA PRO A 65 2.58 -21.84 2.76
C PRO A 65 1.37 -22.76 2.52
N ILE A 66 0.49 -22.54 1.52
CA ILE A 66 -0.78 -23.31 1.45
C ILE A 66 -0.97 -24.17 0.17
N TYR A 67 -0.30 -23.91 -0.96
CA TYR A 67 -0.75 -24.52 -2.25
C TYR A 67 0.30 -25.21 -3.11
N LYS A 68 1.45 -25.65 -2.56
CA LYS A 68 2.39 -26.50 -3.33
C LYS A 68 1.78 -27.84 -3.82
N ASN A 69 0.57 -28.21 -3.39
CA ASN A 69 -0.11 -29.44 -3.78
C ASN A 69 -1.17 -29.30 -4.91
N THR A 70 -1.36 -28.13 -5.53
CA THR A 70 -2.40 -27.94 -6.56
C THR A 70 -1.90 -27.50 -7.93
N GLU A 71 -0.59 -27.56 -8.20
CA GLU A 71 -0.06 -27.35 -9.57
C GLU A 71 -0.35 -28.52 -10.52
N ALA A 72 -0.93 -29.62 -10.02
CA ALA A 72 -1.42 -30.72 -10.84
C ALA A 72 -2.91 -30.52 -11.18
N ALA A 73 -3.17 -30.14 -12.44
CA ALA A 73 -4.46 -30.06 -13.13
C ALA A 73 -5.33 -28.83 -12.81
N VAL A 74 -5.09 -27.76 -13.58
CA VAL A 74 -5.94 -26.56 -13.59
C VAL A 74 -6.46 -26.36 -15.01
N ASN A 75 -7.79 -26.43 -15.17
CA ASN A 75 -8.50 -26.33 -16.44
C ASN A 75 -8.82 -24.84 -16.75
N PRO A 76 -9.14 -24.47 -18.01
CA PRO A 76 -9.28 -23.06 -18.42
C PRO A 76 -10.38 -22.22 -17.72
N THR A 77 -11.21 -22.82 -16.85
CA THR A 77 -12.16 -22.15 -15.95
C THR A 77 -11.53 -21.48 -14.72
N ASP A 78 -10.23 -21.69 -14.48
CA ASP A 78 -9.57 -21.41 -13.19
C ASP A 78 -8.76 -20.09 -13.13
N LYS A 79 -8.76 -19.25 -14.19
CA LYS A 79 -8.06 -17.94 -14.19
C LYS A 79 -8.49 -17.02 -13.03
N ASN A 80 -9.74 -17.14 -12.59
CA ASN A 80 -10.26 -16.39 -11.43
C ASN A 80 -9.74 -16.93 -10.09
N ILE A 81 -9.40 -18.21 -10.01
CA ILE A 81 -8.85 -18.84 -8.81
C ILE A 81 -7.37 -18.47 -8.67
N ASP A 82 -6.59 -18.52 -9.76
CA ASP A 82 -5.18 -18.10 -9.76
C ASP A 82 -5.00 -16.63 -9.37
N SER A 83 -5.86 -15.75 -9.88
CA SER A 83 -5.83 -14.32 -9.53
C SER A 83 -6.25 -14.07 -8.09
N ALA A 84 -7.21 -14.83 -7.54
CA ALA A 84 -7.57 -14.78 -6.13
C ALA A 84 -6.43 -15.25 -5.22
N ILE A 85 -5.78 -16.37 -5.54
CA ILE A 85 -4.63 -16.91 -4.80
C ILE A 85 -3.46 -15.91 -4.84
N LYS A 86 -3.14 -15.33 -6.00
CA LYS A 86 -2.10 -14.30 -6.13
C LYS A 86 -2.42 -13.05 -5.30
N ARG A 87 -3.68 -12.62 -5.27
CA ARG A 87 -4.15 -11.48 -4.47
C ARG A 87 -4.00 -11.76 -2.98
N GLU A 88 -4.45 -12.92 -2.51
CA GLU A 88 -4.29 -13.31 -1.10
C GLU A 88 -2.81 -13.38 -0.67
N ARG A 89 -1.93 -13.93 -1.53
CA ARG A 89 -0.47 -13.92 -1.28
C ARG A 89 0.08 -12.49 -1.18
N SER A 90 -0.36 -11.60 -2.07
CA SER A 90 0.05 -10.19 -2.06
C SER A 90 -0.40 -9.49 -0.79
N ASP A 91 -1.66 -9.65 -0.40
CA ASP A 91 -2.25 -9.03 0.79
C ASP A 91 -1.59 -9.54 2.08
N TYR A 92 -1.31 -10.85 2.16
CA TYR A 92 -0.56 -11.45 3.27
C TYR A 92 0.85 -10.85 3.38
N GLY A 93 1.58 -10.77 2.27
CA GLY A 93 2.91 -10.14 2.23
C GLY A 93 2.88 -8.66 2.65
N LYS A 94 1.87 -7.89 2.19
CA LYS A 94 1.67 -6.50 2.61
C LYS A 94 1.42 -6.39 4.11
N ASN A 95 0.61 -7.28 4.69
CA ASN A 95 0.36 -7.29 6.13
C ASN A 95 1.62 -7.57 6.94
N ILE A 96 2.46 -8.52 6.52
CA ILE A 96 3.76 -8.78 7.16
C ILE A 96 4.63 -7.53 7.11
N ARG A 97 4.78 -6.92 5.94
CA ARG A 97 5.62 -5.71 5.78
C ARG A 97 5.16 -4.55 6.67
N ARG A 98 3.84 -4.36 6.84
CA ARG A 98 3.31 -3.37 7.79
C ARG A 98 3.63 -3.70 9.24
N ARG A 99 3.56 -4.98 9.64
CA ARG A 99 3.97 -5.42 10.99
C ARG A 99 5.46 -5.18 11.21
N VAL A 100 6.30 -5.47 10.22
CA VAL A 100 7.73 -5.18 10.26
C VAL A 100 7.98 -3.68 10.46
N LEU A 101 7.31 -2.81 9.68
CA LEU A 101 7.43 -1.37 9.85
C LEU A 101 6.94 -0.89 11.23
N LYS A 102 5.86 -1.49 11.76
CA LYS A 102 5.36 -1.19 13.11
C LYS A 102 6.41 -1.51 14.18
N GLU A 103 7.03 -2.68 14.12
CA GLU A 103 8.12 -3.04 15.04
C GLU A 103 9.35 -2.14 14.89
N ILE A 104 9.67 -1.72 13.65
CA ILE A 104 10.72 -0.72 13.41
C ILE A 104 10.38 0.60 14.08
N GLY A 105 9.14 1.07 13.95
CA GLY A 105 8.67 2.29 14.60
C GLY A 105 8.71 2.22 16.14
N LEU A 106 8.56 1.03 16.73
CA LEU A 106 8.70 0.82 18.17
C LEU A 106 10.17 0.76 18.63
N LYS A 107 11.03 0.10 17.85
CA LYS A 107 12.45 -0.10 18.20
C LYS A 107 13.30 1.15 17.95
N TYR A 108 12.96 1.92 16.92
CA TYR A 108 13.64 3.14 16.48
C TYR A 108 12.67 4.33 16.56
N GLU A 109 12.04 4.50 17.73
CA GLU A 109 11.02 5.53 17.97
C GLU A 109 11.51 6.94 17.62
N ASP A 110 12.79 7.22 17.89
CA ASP A 110 13.47 8.47 17.58
C ASP A 110 13.44 8.81 16.08
N TRP A 111 13.40 7.81 15.20
CA TRP A 111 13.33 8.04 13.75
C TRP A 111 11.96 8.55 13.31
N PHE A 112 10.91 8.16 14.03
CA PHE A 112 9.53 8.43 13.66
C PHE A 112 8.85 9.43 14.60
N GLN A 113 9.61 10.09 15.47
CA GLN A 113 9.07 11.04 16.41
C GLN A 113 8.48 12.26 15.68
N GLY A 114 7.22 12.57 15.97
CA GLY A 114 6.53 13.74 15.40
C GLY A 114 6.08 13.59 13.95
N VAL A 115 6.37 12.47 13.28
CA VAL A 115 5.95 12.23 11.90
C VAL A 115 4.73 11.33 11.80
N VAL A 116 3.86 11.61 10.83
CA VAL A 116 2.77 10.70 10.46
C VAL A 116 3.17 9.90 9.25
N ILE A 117 3.15 8.58 9.42
CA ILE A 117 3.46 7.61 8.38
C ILE A 117 2.20 7.24 7.59
N ALA A 118 2.29 7.18 6.28
CA ALA A 118 1.36 6.48 5.40
C ALA A 118 2.10 5.36 4.66
N TYR A 119 1.67 4.11 4.87
CA TYR A 119 2.31 2.94 4.29
C TYR A 119 1.29 1.87 3.94
N ASP A 120 1.19 1.51 2.66
CA ASP A 120 0.26 0.50 2.17
C ASP A 120 0.85 -0.92 2.20
N GLY A 121 2.04 -1.13 2.77
CA GLY A 121 2.71 -2.43 2.70
C GLY A 121 3.40 -2.69 1.37
N GLY A 122 3.47 -1.72 0.44
CA GLY A 122 4.24 -1.80 -0.80
C GLY A 122 5.71 -1.42 -0.61
N SER A 123 6.33 -0.89 -1.67
CA SER A 123 7.69 -0.33 -1.65
C SER A 123 7.73 1.16 -1.37
N ALA A 124 6.59 1.85 -1.39
CA ALA A 124 6.53 3.29 -1.14
C ALA A 124 6.11 3.57 0.31
N LEU A 125 6.95 4.32 1.02
CA LEU A 125 6.69 4.84 2.37
C LEU A 125 6.56 6.36 2.29
N TYR A 126 5.56 6.91 2.96
CA TYR A 126 5.32 8.35 2.99
C TYR A 126 5.32 8.88 4.42
N THR A 127 5.92 10.04 4.63
CA THR A 127 5.96 10.70 5.96
C THR A 127 5.67 12.19 5.84
N THR A 128 5.15 12.80 6.90
CA THR A 128 4.87 14.25 6.91
C THR A 128 6.11 15.13 7.07
N ASP A 129 7.21 14.56 7.56
CA ASP A 129 8.50 15.22 7.75
C ASP A 129 9.62 14.19 7.59
N TYR A 130 10.87 14.65 7.59
CA TYR A 130 12.05 13.82 7.47
C TYR A 130 12.18 12.84 8.64
N LEU A 131 12.76 11.66 8.36
CA LEU A 131 13.00 10.66 9.39
C LEU A 131 14.25 11.03 10.20
N GLY A 132 14.24 10.76 11.51
CA GLY A 132 15.28 11.20 12.44
C GLY A 132 16.69 10.64 12.22
N PHE A 133 16.86 9.69 11.29
CA PHE A 133 18.18 9.15 10.92
C PHE A 133 18.86 9.90 9.76
N GLU A 134 18.17 10.88 9.17
CA GLU A 134 18.70 11.61 8.01
C GLU A 134 19.71 12.67 8.41
N ASP A 135 20.77 12.78 7.60
CA ASP A 135 21.66 13.94 7.65
C ASP A 135 21.20 14.95 6.60
N LEU A 136 20.54 16.03 7.06
CA LEU A 136 20.02 17.08 6.20
C LEU A 136 21.12 17.95 5.55
N ASN A 137 22.39 17.76 5.94
CA ASN A 137 23.53 18.47 5.35
C ASN A 137 24.17 17.72 4.17
N ASP A 138 23.78 16.46 3.91
CA ASP A 138 24.28 15.68 2.79
C ASP A 138 23.32 15.76 1.59
N SER A 139 23.88 16.07 0.42
CA SER A 139 23.18 16.08 -0.87
C SER A 139 22.79 14.68 -1.36
N ASN A 140 23.39 13.61 -0.80
CA ASN A 140 23.03 12.25 -1.15
C ASN A 140 21.88 11.73 -0.29
N PRO A 141 20.90 11.02 -0.88
CA PRO A 141 19.80 10.45 -0.11
C PRO A 141 20.35 9.44 0.91
N THR A 142 20.03 9.64 2.18
CA THR A 142 20.45 8.75 3.26
C THR A 142 19.77 7.39 3.07
N VAL A 143 20.59 6.35 2.89
CA VAL A 143 20.15 4.96 2.87
C VAL A 143 20.38 4.39 4.25
N LYS A 144 19.31 3.89 4.88
CA LYS A 144 19.39 3.25 6.19
C LYS A 144 18.99 1.79 6.12
N GLU A 145 19.87 0.93 6.60
CA GLU A 145 19.67 -0.52 6.65
C GLU A 145 19.63 -0.98 8.12
N VAL A 146 18.60 -1.77 8.45
CA VAL A 146 18.43 -2.37 9.78
C VAL A 146 17.94 -3.81 9.67
N GLU A 147 18.18 -4.58 10.72
CA GLU A 147 17.59 -5.91 10.89
C GLU A 147 16.64 -5.89 12.08
N ILE A 148 15.46 -6.49 11.90
CA ILE A 148 14.46 -6.65 12.95
C ILE A 148 13.92 -8.07 13.00
N ASN A 149 13.59 -8.50 14.22
CA ASN A 149 13.05 -9.82 14.49
C ASN A 149 11.57 -9.68 14.86
N ILE A 150 10.70 -10.43 14.20
CA ILE A 150 9.27 -10.51 14.54
C ILE A 150 9.01 -11.83 15.27
N LYS A 151 8.87 -11.73 16.59
CA LYS A 151 8.72 -12.91 17.48
C LYS A 151 7.57 -13.83 17.11
N ASP A 152 6.45 -13.26 16.67
CA ASP A 152 5.21 -13.99 16.39
C ASP A 152 5.11 -14.46 14.93
N ILE A 153 6.15 -14.28 14.11
CA ILE A 153 6.24 -14.83 12.76
C ILE A 153 7.35 -15.87 12.78
N GLN A 154 6.98 -17.14 12.73
CA GLN A 154 7.93 -18.23 12.76
C GLN A 154 8.44 -18.57 11.35
N ASN A 155 9.72 -18.90 11.25
CA ASN A 155 10.32 -19.53 10.08
C ASN A 155 9.96 -21.03 10.05
N LEU A 156 10.44 -21.75 9.03
CA LEU A 156 10.14 -23.19 8.88
C LEU A 156 10.65 -24.05 10.04
N ASP A 157 11.66 -23.58 10.76
CA ASP A 157 12.27 -24.26 11.90
C ASP A 157 11.55 -23.95 13.23
N GLY A 158 10.51 -23.10 13.19
CA GLY A 158 9.74 -22.67 14.36
C GLY A 158 10.35 -21.47 15.11
N ASP A 159 11.49 -20.97 14.66
CA ASP A 159 12.17 -19.81 15.23
C ASP A 159 11.59 -18.50 14.70
N SER A 160 11.72 -17.44 15.48
CA SER A 160 11.27 -16.11 15.08
C SER A 160 12.00 -15.61 13.81
N THR A 161 11.24 -15.01 12.88
CA THR A 161 11.75 -14.57 11.59
C THR A 161 12.46 -13.23 11.67
N ARG A 162 13.63 -13.14 11.02
CA ARG A 162 14.38 -11.89 10.86
C ARG A 162 14.11 -11.26 9.50
N TYR A 163 13.98 -9.94 9.48
CA TYR A 163 13.79 -9.14 8.28
C TYR A 163 14.88 -8.08 8.17
N LYS A 164 15.46 -7.98 6.98
CA LYS A 164 16.30 -6.85 6.59
C LYS A 164 15.41 -5.77 6.01
N VAL A 165 15.59 -4.56 6.49
CA VAL A 165 14.82 -3.40 6.04
C VAL A 165 15.77 -2.32 5.58
N LYS A 166 15.51 -1.81 4.38
CA LYS A 166 16.24 -0.72 3.78
C LYS A 166 15.28 0.42 3.47
N ILE A 167 15.57 1.60 3.99
CA ILE A 167 14.79 2.82 3.74
C ILE A 167 15.69 3.81 3.02
N ASN A 168 15.22 4.31 1.89
CA ASN A 168 15.93 5.28 1.06
C ASN A 168 15.04 6.47 0.74
N ARG A 169 15.55 7.68 0.97
CA ARG A 169 14.86 8.93 0.64
C ARG A 169 14.83 9.14 -0.87
N LEU A 170 13.70 9.62 -1.41
CA LEU A 170 13.56 9.91 -2.84
C LEU A 170 13.43 11.41 -3.16
N ASP A 171 13.47 12.29 -2.14
CA ASP A 171 13.33 13.75 -2.25
C ASP A 171 12.08 14.26 -2.99
N ALA A 172 11.13 13.36 -3.25
CA ALA A 172 9.85 13.72 -3.83
C ALA A 172 8.90 14.23 -2.76
N VAL A 173 8.34 15.42 -2.98
CA VAL A 173 7.32 16.05 -2.14
C VAL A 173 5.95 15.90 -2.81
N ILE A 174 5.04 15.21 -2.14
CA ILE A 174 3.68 14.94 -2.59
C ILE A 174 2.72 15.84 -1.84
N LYS A 175 1.82 16.52 -2.55
CA LYS A 175 0.81 17.42 -1.97
C LYS A 175 -0.58 16.85 -2.15
N LEU A 176 -1.30 16.61 -1.05
CA LEU A 176 -2.67 16.09 -1.11
C LEU A 176 -3.66 17.10 -1.67
N THR A 177 -3.41 18.41 -1.51
CA THR A 177 -4.22 19.48 -2.13
C THR A 177 -4.30 19.38 -3.65
N GLN A 178 -3.33 18.71 -4.30
CA GLN A 178 -3.41 18.49 -5.74
C GLN A 178 -4.60 17.62 -6.15
N LEU A 179 -5.18 16.85 -5.22
CA LEU A 179 -6.38 16.05 -5.49
C LEU A 179 -7.65 16.89 -5.66
N GLU A 180 -7.65 18.15 -5.21
CA GLU A 180 -8.82 19.03 -5.31
C GLU A 180 -9.24 19.30 -6.76
N LYS A 181 -8.27 19.36 -7.69
CA LYS A 181 -8.52 19.58 -9.12
C LYS A 181 -9.37 18.45 -9.72
N TYR A 182 -9.17 17.21 -9.26
CA TYR A 182 -9.96 16.05 -9.66
C TYR A 182 -11.36 16.08 -9.04
N ILE A 183 -11.48 16.50 -7.78
CA ILE A 183 -12.78 16.62 -7.10
C ILE A 183 -13.66 17.69 -7.76
N LYS A 184 -13.07 18.83 -8.14
CA LYS A 184 -13.76 19.92 -8.84
C LYS A 184 -14.08 19.59 -10.30
N GLY A 185 -13.51 18.49 -10.83
CA GLY A 185 -13.68 18.08 -12.23
C GLY A 185 -12.97 19.00 -13.23
N GLU A 186 -11.98 19.76 -12.76
CA GLU A 186 -11.17 20.68 -13.58
C GLU A 186 -10.25 19.88 -14.53
N GLU A 187 -9.64 18.82 -14.00
CA GLU A 187 -8.79 17.89 -14.74
C GLU A 187 -9.22 16.45 -14.38
N PHE A 188 -9.34 15.56 -15.38
CA PHE A 188 -9.42 14.12 -15.13
C PHE A 188 -8.75 13.40 -16.29
N GLU A 189 -7.64 12.74 -16.00
CA GLU A 189 -6.82 11.98 -16.94
C GLU A 189 -6.69 10.54 -16.45
N TRP A 190 -6.40 9.59 -17.35
CA TRP A 190 -6.27 8.17 -17.00
C TRP A 190 -5.18 7.96 -15.94
N GLU A 191 -4.18 8.82 -15.94
CA GLU A 191 -3.06 8.85 -15.00
C GLU A 191 -3.48 9.23 -13.57
N PHE A 192 -4.72 9.65 -13.34
CA PHE A 192 -5.26 9.88 -11.98
C PHE A 192 -5.03 8.68 -11.05
N PHE A 193 -5.22 7.46 -11.55
CA PHE A 193 -5.03 6.25 -10.73
C PHE A 193 -3.56 5.94 -10.43
N SER A 194 -2.65 6.64 -11.09
CA SER A 194 -1.21 6.60 -10.86
C SER A 194 -0.70 7.82 -10.08
N ASP A 195 -1.58 8.76 -9.71
CA ASP A 195 -1.21 9.94 -8.92
C ASP A 195 -0.75 9.52 -7.51
N GLU A 196 0.45 9.95 -7.13
CA GLU A 196 1.03 9.61 -5.83
C GLU A 196 0.26 10.19 -4.65
N ALA A 197 -0.41 11.35 -4.80
CA ALA A 197 -1.27 11.87 -3.74
C ALA A 197 -2.47 10.94 -3.50
N PHE A 198 -3.00 10.31 -4.54
CA PHE A 198 -4.05 9.31 -4.38
C PHE A 198 -3.52 8.07 -3.64
N ASN A 199 -2.29 7.64 -3.92
CA ASN A 199 -1.62 6.55 -3.20
C ASN A 199 -1.42 6.88 -1.71
N VAL A 200 -0.98 8.09 -1.39
CA VAL A 200 -0.84 8.58 0.01
C VAL A 200 -2.19 8.54 0.73
N LEU A 201 -3.24 9.09 0.12
CA LEU A 201 -4.58 9.08 0.70
C LEU A 201 -5.09 7.65 0.94
N ASN A 202 -4.91 6.77 -0.03
CA ASN A 202 -5.30 5.37 0.09
C ASN A 202 -4.53 4.66 1.23
N ALA A 203 -3.23 4.91 1.37
CA ALA A 203 -2.42 4.38 2.46
C ALA A 203 -2.89 4.90 3.84
N LEU A 204 -3.24 6.18 3.95
CA LEU A 204 -3.78 6.78 5.18
C LEU A 204 -5.12 6.17 5.59
N ILE A 205 -6.03 5.95 4.64
CA ILE A 205 -7.35 5.34 4.91
C ILE A 205 -7.18 3.91 5.44
N HIS A 206 -6.30 3.12 4.80
CA HIS A 206 -6.09 1.73 5.18
C HIS A 206 -5.26 1.57 6.47
N LYS A 207 -4.50 2.59 6.88
CA LYS A 207 -3.73 2.61 8.13
C LYS A 207 -4.58 2.22 9.34
N VAL A 208 -5.77 2.83 9.48
CA VAL A 208 -6.67 2.59 10.62
C VAL A 208 -7.08 1.12 10.74
N GLY A 209 -7.38 0.47 9.62
CA GLY A 209 -7.70 -0.96 9.59
C GLY A 209 -6.49 -1.82 9.99
N THR A 210 -5.31 -1.49 9.44
CA THR A 210 -4.07 -2.27 9.65
C THR A 210 -3.50 -2.14 11.06
N GLU A 211 -3.60 -0.98 11.70
CA GLU A 211 -3.05 -0.76 13.05
C GLU A 211 -3.86 -1.45 14.14
N SER A 212 -5.14 -1.68 13.90
CA SER A 212 -6.05 -2.22 14.91
C SER A 212 -5.84 -3.72 15.21
N GLU A 213 -5.08 -4.45 14.37
CA GLU A 213 -4.85 -5.92 14.41
C GLU A 213 -6.13 -6.79 14.47
N ARG A 214 -7.31 -6.17 14.47
CA ARG A 214 -8.63 -6.80 14.52
C ARG A 214 -9.17 -7.15 13.13
N TYR A 215 -8.52 -6.65 12.08
CA TYR A 215 -8.95 -6.86 10.70
C TYR A 215 -7.80 -7.39 9.87
N ILE A 216 -8.12 -8.34 8.99
CA ILE A 216 -7.26 -8.79 7.91
C ILE A 216 -7.65 -8.01 6.67
N GLN A 217 -6.68 -7.35 6.04
CA GLN A 217 -6.93 -6.71 4.75
C GLN A 217 -6.97 -7.75 3.63
N SER A 218 -8.01 -7.69 2.80
CA SER A 218 -8.12 -8.42 1.54
C SER A 218 -8.53 -7.43 0.44
N GLY A 219 -7.56 -7.09 -0.42
CA GLY A 219 -7.68 -6.00 -1.38
C GLY A 219 -8.02 -4.66 -0.76
N LYS A 220 -9.19 -4.11 -1.12
CA LYS A 220 -9.70 -2.83 -0.60
C LYS A 220 -10.61 -2.99 0.63
N SER A 221 -10.83 -4.23 1.07
CA SER A 221 -11.69 -4.55 2.20
C SER A 221 -10.87 -4.84 3.45
N SER A 222 -11.39 -4.45 4.61
CA SER A 222 -10.90 -4.89 5.92
C SER A 222 -11.91 -5.88 6.48
N ILE A 223 -11.51 -7.14 6.58
CA ILE A 223 -12.36 -8.24 7.05
C ILE A 223 -12.08 -8.42 8.53
N TYR A 224 -13.12 -8.31 9.36
CA TYR A 224 -12.97 -8.51 10.80
C TYR A 224 -12.56 -9.95 11.09
N ASP A 225 -11.43 -10.13 11.76
CA ASP A 225 -10.97 -11.44 12.19
C ASP A 225 -11.58 -11.77 13.55
N LYS A 226 -12.55 -12.70 13.57
CA LYS A 226 -13.16 -13.20 14.81
C LYS A 226 -12.19 -14.08 15.64
N GLY A 227 -11.01 -14.43 15.12
CA GLY A 227 -10.08 -15.41 15.67
C GLY A 227 -9.24 -14.97 16.87
N LYS A 228 -9.21 -13.69 17.25
CA LYS A 228 -8.56 -13.22 18.51
C LYS A 228 -9.59 -12.77 19.56
N LYS A 229 -10.51 -13.65 19.95
CA LYS A 229 -11.06 -13.56 21.31
C LYS A 229 -9.96 -13.99 22.27
N LYS A 230 -9.30 -13.02 22.93
CA LYS A 230 -8.60 -13.32 24.19
C LYS A 230 -9.62 -13.97 25.12
N ILE A 231 -9.41 -15.23 25.46
CA ILE A 231 -9.87 -15.80 26.74
C ILE A 231 -8.78 -15.45 27.75
#